data_AF-A0A316QGS4-F1
#
_entry.id   AF-A0A316QGS4-F1
#
_cell.length_a   1.000
_cell.length_b   1.000
_cell.length_c   1.000
_cell.angle_alpha   90.00
_cell.angle_beta   90.00
_cell.angle_gamma   90.00
#
_symmetry.space_group_name_H-M   'P 1'
#
loop_
_entity.id
_entity.type
_entity.pdbx_description
1 polymer ?
#
loop_
_entity_poly.entity_id
_entity_poly.type
_entity_poly.pdbx_seq_one_letter_code
_entity_poly.pdbx_strand_id
1 'polypeptide(L)'
;MEEKVNHLIFTQDWEKELQRKLLFQPASNDKWAYICSPLRADRKEQTRMHMRAASAYMYYSEAVLGIPAKAPHAFMPYLLNDGIPSERALALDFGLRLLGQSRMLLICGDRISSGMQDEIAYALRLNIQIVAFNAELIPAVNMIAKTETGGADPVRWNLCHPVMGMSAAELDRFLNPEERNGM
;
A
#
# COMPACT_ATOMS: atom_id res chain seq x y z
N MET A 1 -10.13 -15.98 -15.26
CA MET A 1 -9.11 -16.96 -14.78
C MET A 1 -8.24 -16.32 -13.70
N GLU A 2 -7.76 -15.10 -13.93
CA GLU A 2 -7.02 -14.25 -12.99
C GLU A 2 -7.77 -13.95 -11.67
N GLU A 3 -9.07 -13.68 -11.74
CA GLU A 3 -9.93 -13.45 -10.56
C GLU A 3 -10.05 -14.71 -9.67
N LYS A 4 -10.05 -15.91 -10.26
CA LYS A 4 -10.00 -17.19 -9.52
C LYS A 4 -8.62 -17.41 -8.86
N VAL A 5 -7.54 -16.99 -9.51
CA VAL A 5 -6.17 -17.05 -8.96
C VAL A 5 -6.03 -16.09 -7.78
N ASN A 6 -6.59 -14.88 -7.88
CA ASN A 6 -6.57 -13.91 -6.77
C ASN A 6 -7.36 -14.41 -5.54
N HIS A 7 -8.47 -15.13 -5.72
CA HIS A 7 -9.17 -15.77 -4.60
C HIS A 7 -8.37 -16.94 -3.98
N LEU A 8 -7.52 -17.61 -4.75
CA LEU A 8 -6.71 -18.74 -4.27
C LEU A 8 -5.55 -18.30 -3.36
N ILE A 9 -5.06 -17.06 -3.49
CA ILE A 9 -3.91 -16.60 -2.67
C ILE A 9 -4.31 -16.19 -1.25
N PHE A 10 -5.50 -15.61 -1.08
CA PHE A 10 -5.99 -15.16 0.22
C PHE A 10 -6.76 -16.30 0.89
N THR A 11 -6.01 -17.24 1.44
CA THR A 11 -6.53 -18.31 2.29
C THR A 11 -7.01 -17.74 3.63
N GLN A 12 -7.74 -18.52 4.43
CA GLN A 12 -8.21 -18.07 5.76
C GLN A 12 -7.06 -17.65 6.71
N ASP A 13 -5.83 -18.12 6.46
CA ASP A 13 -4.66 -17.84 7.29
C ASP A 13 -3.68 -16.83 6.66
N TRP A 14 -4.04 -16.15 5.57
CA TRP A 14 -3.13 -15.26 4.82
C TRP A 14 -2.49 -14.17 5.72
N GLU A 15 -3.22 -13.64 6.69
CA GLU A 15 -2.71 -12.63 7.64
C GLU A 15 -1.62 -13.22 8.56
N LYS A 16 -1.82 -14.45 9.04
CA LYS A 16 -0.82 -15.16 9.85
C LYS A 16 0.40 -15.51 9.01
N GLU A 17 0.19 -15.90 7.76
CA GLU A 17 1.27 -16.16 6.81
C GLU A 17 2.10 -14.90 6.53
N LEU A 18 1.45 -13.76 6.33
CA LEU A 18 2.13 -12.46 6.21
C LEU A 18 2.96 -12.17 7.47
N GLN A 19 2.38 -12.27 8.66
CA GLN A 19 3.09 -12.02 9.91
C GLN A 19 4.32 -12.93 10.05
N ARG A 20 4.18 -14.22 9.73
CA ARG A 20 5.30 -15.17 9.70
C ARG A 20 6.39 -14.71 8.72
N LYS A 21 6.02 -14.31 7.50
CA LYS A 21 6.97 -13.80 6.50
C LYS A 21 7.71 -12.56 7.00
N LEU A 22 7.00 -11.63 7.66
CA LEU A 22 7.61 -10.43 8.25
C LEU A 22 8.61 -10.74 9.37
N LEU A 23 8.36 -11.79 10.17
CA LEU A 23 9.26 -12.21 11.26
C LEU A 23 10.52 -12.94 10.77
N PHE A 24 10.42 -13.68 9.66
CA PHE A 24 11.49 -14.52 9.14
C PHE A 24 12.09 -13.99 7.82
N GLN A 25 12.04 -12.68 7.58
CA GLN A 25 12.60 -12.10 6.36
C GLN A 25 14.10 -12.42 6.23
N PRO A 26 14.57 -12.85 5.05
CA PRO A 26 16.00 -13.04 4.83
C PRO A 26 16.72 -11.69 4.99
N ALA A 27 17.94 -11.72 5.51
CA ALA A 27 18.73 -10.53 5.82
C ALA A 27 19.16 -9.68 4.60
N SER A 28 18.70 -9.98 3.38
CA SER A 28 19.07 -9.21 2.19
C SER A 28 18.30 -7.90 2.12
N ASN A 29 19.02 -6.79 2.15
CA ASN A 29 18.48 -5.42 2.27
C ASN A 29 17.98 -4.77 0.96
N ASP A 30 18.14 -5.38 -0.22
CA ASP A 30 18.15 -4.58 -1.46
C ASP A 30 16.92 -4.74 -2.38
N LYS A 31 15.84 -5.41 -1.95
CA LYS A 31 14.77 -5.83 -2.88
C LYS A 31 13.32 -5.70 -2.38
N TRP A 32 13.02 -4.75 -1.50
CA TRP A 32 11.61 -4.51 -1.13
C TRP A 32 11.00 -3.30 -1.81
N ALA A 33 9.67 -3.33 -1.89
CA ALA A 33 8.82 -2.22 -2.21
C ALA A 33 8.24 -1.56 -0.96
N TYR A 34 7.88 -0.29 -1.08
CA TYR A 34 7.07 0.41 -0.09
C TYR A 34 5.62 0.50 -0.60
N ILE A 35 4.65 0.07 0.21
CA ILE A 35 3.23 0.25 -0.09
C ILE A 35 2.82 1.67 0.27
N CYS A 36 2.31 2.42 -0.70
CA CYS A 36 1.71 3.73 -0.52
C CYS A 36 0.20 3.58 -0.65
N SER A 37 -0.54 3.69 0.45
CA SER A 37 -2.01 3.55 0.44
C SER A 37 -2.67 4.42 1.52
N PRO A 38 -3.99 4.70 1.43
CA PRO A 38 -4.68 5.48 2.47
C PRO A 38 -4.57 4.81 3.85
N LEU A 39 -4.50 5.63 4.91
CA LEU A 39 -4.60 5.19 6.31
C LEU A 39 -5.72 5.93 7.06
N ARG A 40 -5.64 7.25 7.14
CA ARG A 40 -6.56 8.05 7.97
C ARG A 40 -7.98 7.99 7.41
N ALA A 41 -8.94 7.84 8.32
CA ALA A 41 -10.37 7.95 8.08
C ALA A 41 -11.05 8.60 9.29
N ASP A 42 -12.29 9.06 9.11
CA ASP A 42 -13.05 9.71 10.18
C ASP A 42 -13.40 8.74 11.31
N ARG A 43 -13.58 7.45 10.98
CA ARG A 43 -13.94 6.39 11.93
C ARG A 43 -12.80 5.39 12.10
N LYS A 44 -12.53 5.00 13.35
CA LYS A 44 -11.49 4.01 13.69
C LYS A 44 -11.64 2.67 12.96
N GLU A 45 -12.88 2.26 12.69
CA GLU A 45 -13.17 1.06 11.91
C GLU A 45 -12.67 1.15 10.47
N GLN A 46 -12.88 2.29 9.82
CA GLN A 46 -12.36 2.53 8.48
C GLN A 46 -10.83 2.61 8.48
N THR A 47 -10.22 3.18 9.53
CA THR A 47 -8.76 3.13 9.71
C THR A 47 -8.27 1.69 9.83
N ARG A 48 -8.95 0.82 10.60
CA ARG A 48 -8.60 -0.61 10.68
C ARG A 48 -8.72 -1.31 9.33
N MET A 49 -9.77 -0.99 8.56
CA MET A 49 -9.96 -1.52 7.21
C MET A 49 -8.80 -1.09 6.28
N HIS A 50 -8.34 0.16 6.36
CA HIS A 50 -7.15 0.61 5.64
C HIS A 50 -5.87 -0.11 6.07
N MET A 51 -5.68 -0.35 7.37
CA MET A 51 -4.54 -1.12 7.89
C MET A 51 -4.53 -2.56 7.35
N ARG A 52 -5.71 -3.20 7.33
CA ARG A 52 -5.90 -4.54 6.75
C ARG A 52 -5.64 -4.54 5.25
N ALA A 53 -6.11 -3.53 4.52
CA ALA A 53 -5.85 -3.39 3.09
C ALA A 53 -4.35 -3.22 2.79
N ALA A 54 -3.64 -2.39 3.57
CA ALA A 54 -2.18 -2.27 3.47
C ALA A 54 -1.46 -3.61 3.67
N SER A 55 -1.95 -4.43 4.61
CA SER A 55 -1.47 -5.80 4.84
C SER A 55 -1.73 -6.70 3.62
N ALA A 56 -2.93 -6.62 3.04
CA ALA A 56 -3.29 -7.40 1.87
C ALA A 56 -2.46 -7.01 0.63
N TYR A 57 -2.15 -5.72 0.42
CA TYR A 57 -1.24 -5.29 -0.65
C TYR A 57 0.18 -5.83 -0.45
N MET A 58 0.70 -5.81 0.79
CA MET A 58 2.01 -6.40 1.08
C MET A 58 2.05 -7.88 0.71
N TYR A 59 1.02 -8.62 1.15
CA TYR A 59 0.92 -10.04 0.90
C TYR A 59 0.77 -10.36 -0.60
N TYR A 60 -0.11 -9.63 -1.31
CA TYR A 60 -0.30 -9.78 -2.76
C TYR A 60 0.98 -9.47 -3.53
N SER A 61 1.67 -8.39 -3.17
CA SER A 61 2.93 -7.99 -3.81
C SER A 61 3.96 -9.12 -3.75
N GLU A 62 4.13 -9.76 -2.59
CA GLU A 62 5.09 -10.85 -2.48
C GLU A 62 4.60 -12.12 -3.19
N ALA A 63 3.34 -12.51 -3.00
CA ALA A 63 2.80 -13.77 -3.49
C ALA A 63 2.61 -13.79 -5.02
N VAL A 64 2.24 -12.67 -5.63
CA VAL A 64 1.87 -12.59 -7.05
C VAL A 64 2.88 -11.82 -7.87
N LEU A 65 3.39 -10.69 -7.36
CA LEU A 65 4.40 -9.91 -8.08
C LEU A 65 5.82 -10.42 -7.84
N GLY A 66 6.03 -11.29 -6.84
CA GLY A 66 7.35 -11.74 -6.42
C GLY A 66 8.19 -10.64 -5.77
N ILE A 67 7.54 -9.58 -5.25
CA ILE A 67 8.20 -8.40 -4.68
C ILE A 67 7.81 -8.28 -3.21
N PRO A 68 8.72 -8.59 -2.26
CA PRO A 68 8.49 -8.32 -0.85
C PRO A 68 8.17 -6.83 -0.65
N ALA A 69 7.21 -6.52 0.22
CA ALA A 69 6.78 -5.15 0.44
C ALA A 69 6.61 -4.81 1.91
N LYS A 70 6.71 -3.52 2.22
CA LYS A 70 6.57 -2.97 3.57
C LYS A 70 5.58 -1.82 3.60
N ALA A 71 4.76 -1.80 4.64
CA ALA A 71 3.73 -0.81 4.88
C ALA A 71 3.70 -0.51 6.38
N PRO A 72 4.45 0.48 6.87
CA PRO A 72 4.51 0.74 8.30
C PRO A 72 3.13 1.15 8.85
N HIS A 73 2.30 1.82 8.06
CA HIS A 73 0.91 2.16 8.41
C HIS A 73 -0.03 0.96 8.56
N ALA A 74 0.37 -0.26 8.19
CA ALA A 74 -0.40 -1.46 8.49
C ALA A 74 -0.34 -1.84 9.98
N PHE A 75 0.75 -1.49 10.68
CA PHE A 75 1.01 -1.96 12.05
C PHE A 75 1.33 -0.84 13.04
N MET A 76 2.01 0.21 12.59
CA MET A 76 2.43 1.34 13.43
C MET A 76 1.27 2.06 14.13
N PRO A 77 0.03 2.13 13.60
CA PRO A 77 -1.11 2.67 14.33
C PRO A 77 -1.51 1.90 15.60
N TYR A 78 -0.99 0.67 15.81
CA TYR A 78 -1.14 -0.03 17.09
C TYR A 78 -0.20 0.51 18.17
N LEU A 79 0.86 1.22 17.79
CA LEU A 79 1.88 1.77 18.68
C LEU A 79 1.81 3.29 18.80
N LEU A 80 1.48 3.97 17.70
CA LEU A 80 1.47 5.43 17.58
C LEU A 80 0.07 5.91 17.19
N ASN A 81 -0.47 6.84 17.96
CA ASN A 81 -1.74 7.49 17.71
C ASN A 81 -1.56 8.65 16.72
N ASP A 82 -1.98 8.44 15.48
CA ASP A 82 -1.96 9.46 14.41
C ASP A 82 -2.76 10.75 14.74
N GLY A 83 -3.65 10.71 15.76
CA GLY A 83 -4.32 11.89 16.27
C GLY A 83 -3.43 12.82 17.10
N ILE A 84 -2.29 12.33 17.62
CA ILE A 84 -1.32 13.09 18.40
C ILE A 84 -0.22 13.59 17.44
N PRO A 85 -0.03 14.92 17.29
CA PRO A 85 0.90 15.46 16.29
C PRO A 85 2.35 14.96 16.39
N SER A 86 2.87 14.78 17.61
CA SER A 86 4.24 14.27 17.83
C SER A 86 4.39 12.80 17.43
N GLU A 87 3.40 11.96 17.74
CA GLU A 87 3.39 10.55 17.36
C GLU A 87 3.18 10.37 15.86
N ARG A 88 2.33 11.20 15.25
CA ARG A 88 2.20 11.29 13.79
C ARG A 88 3.51 11.69 13.12
N ALA A 89 4.24 12.66 13.66
CA ALA A 89 5.53 13.06 13.12
C ALA A 89 6.56 11.92 13.19
N LEU A 90 6.60 11.17 14.30
CA LEU A 90 7.43 9.97 14.45
C LEU A 90 7.07 8.90 13.42
N ALA A 91 5.77 8.64 13.23
CA ALA A 91 5.26 7.69 12.25
C ALA A 91 5.65 8.06 10.81
N LEU A 92 5.51 9.34 10.45
CA LEU A 92 5.87 9.85 9.11
C LEU A 92 7.39 9.81 8.88
N ASP A 93 8.21 10.22 9.84
CA ASP A 93 9.67 10.16 9.72
C ASP A 93 10.15 8.71 9.53
N PHE A 94 9.60 7.77 10.32
CA PHE A 94 9.89 6.34 10.15
C PHE A 94 9.49 5.84 8.75
N GLY A 95 8.28 6.19 8.29
CA GLY A 95 7.79 5.82 6.96
C GLY A 95 8.69 6.32 5.83
N LEU A 96 9.07 7.60 5.86
CA LEU A 96 9.93 8.20 4.84
C LEU A 96 11.34 7.62 4.84
N ARG A 97 11.94 7.33 6.01
CA ARG A 97 13.23 6.63 6.10
C ARG A 97 13.16 5.23 5.48
N LEU A 98 12.08 4.51 5.73
CA LEU A 98 11.86 3.18 5.17
C LEU A 98 11.65 3.24 3.65
N LEU A 99 10.88 4.22 3.18
CA LEU A 99 10.68 4.50 1.75
C LEU A 99 12.00 4.85 1.06
N GLY A 100 12.85 5.70 1.66
CA GLY A 100 14.14 6.08 1.10
C GLY A 100 15.13 4.91 0.92
N GLN A 101 14.90 3.79 1.61
CA GLN A 101 15.66 2.54 1.48
C GLN A 101 14.97 1.52 0.56
N SER A 102 13.82 1.86 -0.03
CA SER A 102 13.04 0.94 -0.86
C SER A 102 13.43 1.06 -2.33
N ARG A 103 13.35 -0.06 -3.06
CA ARG A 103 13.65 -0.09 -4.50
C ARG A 103 12.56 0.59 -5.33
N MET A 104 11.32 0.54 -4.83
CA MET A 104 10.17 1.11 -5.50
C MET A 104 9.05 1.47 -4.54
N LEU A 105 8.19 2.39 -4.98
CA LEU A 105 6.92 2.74 -4.37
C LEU A 105 5.78 2.07 -5.16
N LEU A 106 4.87 1.39 -4.46
CA LEU A 106 3.65 0.82 -5.03
C LEU A 106 2.45 1.65 -4.56
N ILE A 107 1.86 2.43 -5.47
CA ILE A 107 0.66 3.24 -5.18
C ILE A 107 -0.57 2.32 -5.29
N CYS A 108 -1.16 2.01 -4.13
CA CYS A 108 -2.27 1.08 -3.99
C CYS A 108 -3.54 1.80 -3.51
N GLY A 109 -4.70 1.26 -3.88
CA GLY A 109 -6.00 1.85 -3.58
C GLY A 109 -6.59 2.69 -4.71
N ASP A 110 -7.69 3.36 -4.37
CA ASP A 110 -8.59 4.10 -5.28
C ASP A 110 -8.49 5.63 -5.15
N ARG A 111 -7.76 6.13 -4.16
CA ARG A 111 -7.57 7.57 -3.95
C ARG A 111 -6.20 7.90 -3.39
N ILE A 112 -5.78 9.15 -3.61
CA ILE A 112 -4.55 9.71 -3.03
C ILE A 112 -4.89 10.52 -1.76
N SER A 113 -4.42 10.06 -0.60
CA SER A 113 -4.51 10.81 0.65
C SER A 113 -3.35 11.80 0.82
N SER A 114 -3.45 12.76 1.75
CA SER A 114 -2.36 13.73 1.98
C SER A 114 -1.02 13.06 2.33
N GLY A 115 -1.03 12.02 3.16
CA GLY A 115 0.18 11.25 3.47
C GLY A 115 0.79 10.57 2.23
N MET A 116 -0.07 10.07 1.33
CA MET A 116 0.40 9.50 0.06
C MET A 116 1.00 10.57 -0.86
N GLN A 117 0.48 11.80 -0.86
CA GLN A 117 1.08 12.88 -1.65
C GLN A 117 2.52 13.13 -1.21
N ASP A 118 2.77 13.18 0.10
CA ASP A 118 4.11 13.37 0.67
C ASP A 118 5.05 12.21 0.32
N GLU A 119 4.57 10.95 0.42
CA GLU A 119 5.33 9.76 0.04
C GLU A 119 5.65 9.72 -1.46
N ILE A 120 4.69 10.02 -2.33
CA ILE A 120 4.88 10.06 -3.78
C ILE A 120 5.88 11.16 -4.15
N ALA A 121 5.71 12.36 -3.61
CA ALA A 121 6.64 13.47 -3.84
C ALA A 121 8.06 13.12 -3.37
N TYR A 122 8.19 12.50 -2.20
CA TYR A 122 9.48 12.05 -1.68
C TYR A 122 10.14 11.00 -2.57
N ALA A 123 9.39 10.00 -3.03
CA ALA A 123 9.89 8.98 -3.95
C ALA A 123 10.38 9.57 -5.28
N LEU A 124 9.63 10.54 -5.84
CA LEU A 124 9.99 11.25 -7.06
C LEU A 124 11.32 12.00 -6.90
N ARG A 125 11.51 12.75 -5.80
CA ARG A 125 12.75 13.49 -5.51
C ARG A 125 13.98 12.59 -5.40
N LEU A 126 13.79 11.35 -4.96
CA LEU A 126 14.86 10.35 -4.84
C LEU A 126 15.03 9.49 -6.09
N ASN A 127 14.27 9.72 -7.15
CA ASN A 127 14.21 8.87 -8.35
C ASN A 127 13.90 7.40 -8.02
N ILE A 128 13.10 7.15 -6.99
CA ILE A 128 12.60 5.81 -6.66
C ILE A 128 11.57 5.43 -7.72
N GLN A 129 11.65 4.19 -8.23
CA GLN A 129 10.70 3.71 -9.24
C GLN A 129 9.28 3.69 -8.66
N ILE A 130 8.30 4.25 -9.37
CA ILE A 130 6.90 4.26 -8.94
C ILE A 130 6.05 3.38 -9.85
N VAL A 131 5.23 2.51 -9.24
CA VAL A 131 4.23 1.70 -9.94
C VAL A 131 2.85 1.98 -9.35
N ALA A 132 1.85 2.23 -10.20
CA ALA A 132 0.47 2.47 -9.78
C ALA A 132 -0.49 1.47 -10.47
N PHE A 133 -1.56 1.10 -9.77
CA PHE A 133 -2.42 -0.02 -10.15
C PHE A 133 -3.88 0.34 -10.45
N ASN A 134 -4.27 1.61 -10.28
CA ASN A 134 -5.62 2.09 -10.54
C ASN A 134 -5.59 3.30 -11.48
N ALA A 135 -6.24 3.18 -12.65
CA ALA A 135 -6.27 4.22 -13.67
C ALA A 135 -6.99 5.50 -13.22
N GLU A 136 -7.89 5.42 -12.23
CA GLU A 136 -8.57 6.59 -11.68
C GLU A 136 -7.60 7.54 -10.95
N LEU A 137 -6.42 7.05 -10.56
CA LEU A 137 -5.38 7.84 -9.91
C LEU A 137 -4.54 8.67 -10.89
N ILE A 138 -4.62 8.40 -12.20
CA ILE A 138 -3.79 9.06 -13.23
C ILE A 138 -3.79 10.60 -13.09
N PRO A 139 -4.95 11.28 -12.97
CA PRO A 139 -4.96 12.74 -12.88
C PRO A 139 -4.22 13.27 -11.64
N ALA A 140 -4.45 12.65 -10.48
CA ALA A 140 -3.85 13.07 -9.21
C ALA A 140 -2.33 12.81 -9.19
N VAL A 141 -1.91 11.63 -9.64
CA VAL A 141 -0.49 11.26 -9.68
C VAL A 141 0.28 12.10 -10.70
N ASN A 142 -0.30 12.36 -11.88
CA ASN A 142 0.33 13.22 -12.89
C ASN A 142 0.49 14.67 -12.40
N MET A 143 -0.46 15.17 -11.62
CA MET A 143 -0.34 16.50 -11.01
C MET A 143 0.83 16.60 -10.03
N ILE A 144 1.03 15.57 -9.20
CA ILE A 144 2.17 15.49 -8.27
C ILE A 144 3.48 15.36 -9.08
N ALA A 145 3.53 14.43 -10.03
CA ALA A 145 4.70 14.19 -10.86
C ALA A 145 5.13 15.43 -11.64
N LYS A 146 4.18 16.17 -12.23
CA LYS A 146 4.46 17.42 -12.94
C LYS A 146 5.09 18.47 -12.03
N THR A 147 4.58 18.61 -10.80
CA THR A 147 5.07 19.55 -9.80
C THR A 147 6.52 19.21 -9.38
N GLU A 148 6.81 17.93 -9.18
CA GLU A 148 8.09 17.49 -8.62
C GLU A 148 9.19 17.28 -9.68
N THR A 149 8.83 16.95 -10.92
CA THR A 149 9.80 16.57 -11.97
C THR A 149 9.87 17.53 -13.16
N GLY A 150 9.03 18.56 -13.19
CA GLY A 150 8.98 19.51 -14.31
C GLY A 150 8.35 18.93 -15.59
N GLY A 151 7.61 17.81 -15.49
CA GLY A 151 6.82 17.26 -16.61
C GLY A 151 7.32 15.93 -17.18
N ALA A 152 8.28 15.26 -16.53
CA ALA A 152 8.56 13.85 -16.84
C ALA A 152 7.38 12.96 -16.41
N ASP A 153 7.21 11.81 -17.07
CA ASP A 153 6.28 10.76 -16.64
C ASP A 153 7.07 9.57 -16.04
N PRO A 154 7.41 9.63 -14.74
CA PRO A 154 8.21 8.59 -14.08
C PRO A 154 7.37 7.42 -13.56
N VAL A 155 6.04 7.42 -13.76
CA VAL A 155 5.13 6.47 -13.14
C VAL A 155 4.78 5.35 -14.11
N ARG A 156 5.05 4.10 -13.71
CA ARG A 156 4.62 2.93 -14.47
C ARG A 156 3.21 2.52 -14.05
N TRP A 157 2.30 2.44 -14.99
CA TRP A 157 0.94 1.93 -14.76
C TRP A 157 0.89 0.42 -15.00
N ASN A 158 0.50 -0.36 -13.98
CA ASN A 158 0.34 -1.81 -14.07
C ASN A 158 -1.10 -2.20 -13.70
N LEU A 159 -2.00 -2.10 -14.66
CA LEU A 159 -3.44 -2.33 -14.46
C LEU A 159 -3.83 -3.83 -14.50
N CYS A 160 -2.86 -4.73 -14.71
CA CYS A 160 -3.12 -6.18 -14.75
C CYS A 160 -3.28 -6.80 -13.35
N HIS A 161 -3.08 -6.01 -12.28
CA HIS A 161 -3.24 -6.47 -10.90
C HIS A 161 -4.32 -5.65 -10.18
N PRO A 162 -5.61 -5.86 -10.49
CA PRO A 162 -6.70 -5.04 -9.98
C PRO A 162 -6.81 -5.07 -8.45
N VAL A 163 -6.38 -6.17 -7.80
CA VAL A 163 -6.35 -6.27 -6.33
C VAL A 163 -5.53 -5.15 -5.69
N MET A 164 -4.43 -4.73 -6.31
CA MET A 164 -3.59 -3.64 -5.81
C MET A 164 -4.25 -2.26 -5.98
N GLY A 165 -5.23 -2.14 -6.88
CA GLY A 165 -5.97 -0.90 -7.16
C GLY A 165 -7.33 -0.79 -6.46
N MET A 166 -7.81 -1.87 -5.82
CA MET A 166 -9.08 -1.87 -5.08
C MET A 166 -9.05 -0.89 -3.91
N SER A 167 -10.15 -0.21 -3.62
CA SER A 167 -10.34 0.48 -2.35
C SER A 167 -10.29 -0.51 -1.18
N ALA A 168 -10.04 -0.01 0.04
CA ALA A 168 -10.07 -0.89 1.21
C ALA A 168 -11.45 -1.53 1.45
N ALA A 169 -12.54 -0.86 1.05
CA ALA A 169 -13.89 -1.42 1.15
C ALA A 169 -14.15 -2.53 0.12
N GLU A 170 -13.65 -2.37 -1.11
CA GLU A 170 -13.72 -3.42 -2.13
C GLU A 170 -12.87 -4.62 -1.74
N LEU A 171 -11.67 -4.37 -1.23
CA LEU A 171 -10.76 -5.42 -0.80
C LEU A 171 -11.31 -6.17 0.42
N ASP A 172 -11.94 -5.49 1.37
CA ASP A 172 -12.57 -6.14 2.51
C ASP A 172 -13.71 -7.09 2.08
N ARG A 173 -14.58 -6.64 1.16
CA ARG A 173 -15.61 -7.50 0.54
C ARG A 173 -15.01 -8.66 -0.25
N PHE A 174 -13.88 -8.44 -0.93
CA PHE A 174 -13.18 -9.46 -1.70
C PHE A 174 -12.60 -10.55 -0.79
N LEU A 175 -12.05 -10.16 0.36
CA LEU A 175 -11.44 -11.05 1.36
C LEU A 175 -12.48 -11.78 2.22
N ASN A 176 -13.69 -11.23 2.37
CA ASN A 176 -14.77 -11.79 3.18
C ASN A 176 -16.02 -12.13 2.33
N PRO A 177 -15.97 -13.12 1.43
CA PRO A 177 -17.05 -13.38 0.48
C PRO A 177 -18.34 -13.95 1.12
N GLU A 178 -18.29 -14.50 2.34
CA GLU A 178 -19.48 -15.04 3.02
C GLU A 178 -20.49 -13.97 3.45
N GLU A 179 -20.04 -12.71 3.61
CA GLU A 179 -20.92 -11.57 3.90
C GLU A 179 -21.75 -11.13 2.67
N ARG A 180 -21.47 -11.70 1.48
CA ARG A 180 -22.09 -11.35 0.20
C ARG A 180 -23.47 -12.01 -0.03
N ASN A 181 -23.80 -13.06 0.72
CA ASN A 181 -25.02 -13.86 0.56
C ASN A 181 -26.04 -13.67 1.71
N GLY A 182 -25.83 -12.67 2.57
CA GLY A 182 -26.68 -12.37 3.73
C GLY A 182 -27.66 -11.21 3.56
N MET A 183 -27.87 -10.72 2.32
CA MET A 183 -28.91 -9.74 1.97
C MET A 183 -29.86 -10.31 0.92
#